data_AF-A0A2X7FHJ9-F1
#
_entry.id   AF-A0A2X7FHJ9-F1
#
_cell.length_a   1.000
_cell.length_b   1.000
_cell.length_c   1.000
_cell.angle_alpha   90.00
_cell.angle_beta   90.00
_cell.angle_gamma   90.00
#
_symmetry.space_group_name_H-M   'P 1'
#
loop_
_entity.id
_entity.type
_entity.pdbx_description
1 polymer ?
#
loop_
_entity_poly.entity_id
_entity_poly.type
_entity_poly.pdbx_seq_one_letter_code
_entity_poly.pdbx_strand_id
1 'polypeptide(L)'
;MEYLNPERKTRFVDIGSNPCDGSPHYEKMLQSGIADVIGFEPQKDVCKKLISEGKYNNCVYLPYAIGDGNTHILNQYKYSGLASLFPPDIATFNLSHIYREQRSWEIIKKQASKLNGLMTSTT
;
A
#
# COMPACT_ATOMS: atom_id res chain seq x y z
N MET A 1 -24.55 -15.81 -5.29
CA MET A 1 -24.53 -14.34 -5.27
C MET A 1 -24.40 -13.87 -6.70
N GLU A 2 -25.24 -12.93 -7.11
CA GLU A 2 -25.20 -12.33 -8.43
C GLU A 2 -24.36 -11.04 -8.36
N TYR A 3 -23.36 -10.90 -9.22
CA TYR A 3 -22.51 -9.72 -9.31
C TYR A 3 -22.97 -8.84 -10.47
N LEU A 4 -22.74 -7.53 -10.37
CA LEU A 4 -22.85 -6.64 -11.53
C LEU A 4 -21.94 -7.15 -12.66
N ASN A 5 -22.41 -7.09 -13.91
CA ASN A 5 -21.67 -7.53 -15.09
C ASN A 5 -21.26 -6.32 -15.97
N PRO A 6 -20.31 -5.48 -15.52
CA PRO A 6 -19.83 -4.34 -16.31
C PRO A 6 -19.05 -4.82 -17.55
N GLU A 7 -19.09 -4.05 -18.63
CA GLU A 7 -18.37 -4.34 -19.88
C GLU A 7 -16.85 -4.48 -19.71
N ARG A 8 -16.30 -3.90 -18.63
CA ARG A 8 -14.90 -4.04 -18.24
C ARG A 8 -14.78 -4.42 -16.78
N LYS A 9 -13.70 -5.14 -16.44
CA LYS A 9 -13.33 -5.39 -15.05
C LYS A 9 -13.11 -4.07 -14.31
N THR A 10 -13.49 -4.06 -13.03
CA THR A 10 -13.11 -2.98 -12.13
C THR A 10 -11.60 -3.06 -11.88
N ARG A 11 -10.89 -1.94 -11.95
CA ARG A 11 -9.46 -1.91 -11.64
C ARG A 11 -9.24 -1.05 -10.41
N PHE A 12 -8.62 -1.64 -9.40
CA PHE A 12 -8.19 -0.92 -8.20
C PHE A 12 -6.74 -0.47 -8.36
N VAL A 13 -6.50 0.75 -7.93
CA VAL A 13 -5.15 1.27 -7.67
C VAL A 13 -5.00 1.25 -6.16
N ASP A 14 -4.11 0.41 -5.65
CA ASP A 14 -3.91 0.23 -4.22
C ASP A 14 -2.60 0.88 -3.78
N ILE A 15 -2.69 1.91 -2.95
CA ILE A 15 -1.55 2.72 -2.51
C ILE A 15 -1.18 2.34 -1.09
N GLY A 16 0.01 1.77 -0.91
CA GLY A 16 0.40 1.18 0.36
C GLY A 16 -0.17 -0.23 0.51
N SER A 17 0.15 -1.12 -0.44
CA SER A 17 -0.40 -2.48 -0.51
C SER A 17 0.07 -3.46 0.58
N ASN A 18 0.76 -2.98 1.62
CA ASN A 18 1.14 -3.82 2.75
C ASN A 18 -0.11 -4.33 3.50
N PRO A 19 -0.33 -5.65 3.61
CA PRO A 19 -1.52 -6.23 4.26
C PRO A 19 -1.37 -6.25 5.80
N CYS A 20 -0.94 -5.14 6.40
CA CYS A 20 -0.69 -5.01 7.84
C CYS A 20 -1.97 -5.04 8.67
N ASP A 21 -3.11 -4.68 8.08
CA ASP A 21 -4.43 -4.62 8.73
C ASP A 21 -5.36 -5.76 8.28
N GLY A 22 -4.79 -6.83 7.70
CA GLY A 22 -5.53 -7.98 7.21
C GLY A 22 -5.83 -7.92 5.71
N SER A 23 -6.87 -8.64 5.29
CA SER A 23 -7.26 -8.71 3.89
C SER A 23 -7.77 -7.37 3.36
N PRO A 24 -7.43 -6.98 2.12
CA PRO A 24 -7.94 -5.75 1.54
C PRO A 24 -9.46 -5.83 1.33
N HIS A 25 -10.15 -4.68 1.43
CA HIS A 25 -11.62 -4.61 1.28
C HIS A 25 -12.15 -5.14 -0.07
N TYR A 26 -11.31 -5.13 -1.11
CA TYR A 26 -11.62 -5.62 -2.45
C TYR A 26 -11.28 -7.11 -2.67
N GLU A 27 -10.82 -7.85 -1.64
CA GLU A 27 -10.38 -9.26 -1.76
C GLU A 27 -11.43 -10.17 -2.45
N LYS A 28 -12.71 -10.03 -2.08
CA LYS A 28 -13.78 -10.86 -2.66
C LYS A 28 -13.93 -10.67 -4.17
N MET A 29 -13.64 -9.47 -4.68
CA MET A 29 -13.72 -9.17 -6.11
C MET A 29 -12.50 -9.71 -6.87
N LEU A 30 -11.33 -9.75 -6.22
CA LEU A 30 -10.16 -10.43 -6.76
C LEU A 30 -10.42 -11.92 -6.88
N GLN A 31 -10.93 -12.54 -5.81
CA GLN A 31 -11.23 -13.98 -5.76
C GLN A 31 -12.30 -14.41 -6.78
N SER A 32 -13.29 -13.55 -7.06
CA SER A 32 -14.29 -13.82 -8.09
C SER A 32 -13.83 -13.48 -9.51
N GLY A 33 -12.63 -12.93 -9.68
CA GLY A 33 -12.04 -12.62 -10.98
C GLY A 33 -12.66 -11.40 -11.70
N ILE A 34 -13.54 -10.64 -11.03
CA ILE A 34 -14.25 -9.49 -11.61
C ILE A 34 -13.52 -8.16 -11.43
N ALA A 35 -12.39 -8.17 -10.72
CA ALA A 35 -11.53 -7.01 -10.56
C ALA A 35 -10.05 -7.34 -10.84
N ASP A 36 -9.26 -6.31 -11.15
CA ASP A 36 -7.81 -6.35 -11.19
C ASP A 36 -7.24 -5.35 -10.17
N VAL A 37 -6.01 -5.57 -9.71
CA VAL A 37 -5.28 -4.63 -8.83
C VAL A 37 -3.92 -4.27 -9.42
N ILE A 38 -3.60 -2.97 -9.37
CA ILE A 38 -2.23 -2.48 -9.44
C ILE A 38 -1.89 -1.92 -8.06
N GLY A 39 -1.04 -2.63 -7.33
CA GLY A 39 -0.62 -2.28 -5.98
C GLY A 39 0.76 -1.62 -5.95
N PHE A 40 0.93 -0.66 -5.05
CA PHE A 40 2.16 0.10 -4.85
C PHE A 40 2.63 -0.06 -3.41
N GLU A 41 3.84 -0.59 -3.22
CA GLU A 41 4.45 -0.75 -1.90
C GLU A 41 5.93 -0.35 -1.94
N PRO A 42 6.31 0.80 -1.34
CA PRO A 42 7.69 1.29 -1.40
C PRO A 42 8.72 0.47 -0.61
N GLN A 43 8.28 -0.35 0.35
CA GLN A 43 9.14 -1.27 1.08
C GLN A 43 9.46 -2.48 0.21
N LYS A 44 10.63 -2.47 -0.44
CA LYS A 44 11.04 -3.51 -1.41
C LYS A 44 10.86 -4.95 -0.89
N ASP A 45 11.15 -5.20 0.39
CA ASP A 45 11.06 -6.55 0.94
C ASP A 45 9.60 -6.98 1.16
N VAL A 46 8.71 -6.05 1.54
CA VAL A 46 7.26 -6.28 1.62
C VAL A 46 6.68 -6.50 0.21
N CYS A 47 7.05 -5.66 -0.75
CA CYS A 47 6.61 -5.82 -2.15
C CYS A 47 7.07 -7.15 -2.75
N LYS A 48 8.32 -7.56 -2.50
CA LYS A 48 8.82 -8.87 -2.94
C LYS A 48 8.03 -10.01 -2.32
N LYS A 49 7.70 -9.91 -1.02
CA LYS A 49 6.87 -10.89 -0.32
C LYS A 49 5.50 -11.02 -0.98
N LEU A 50 4.81 -9.90 -1.22
CA LEU A 50 3.52 -9.86 -1.93
C LEU A 50 3.58 -10.56 -3.29
N ILE A 51 4.61 -10.25 -4.09
CA ILE A 51 4.81 -10.88 -5.41
C ILE A 51 5.05 -12.39 -5.26
N SER A 52 5.88 -12.80 -4.28
CA SER A 52 6.23 -14.20 -4.07
C SER A 52 5.08 -15.06 -3.53
N GLU A 53 4.20 -14.48 -2.72
CA GLU A 53 3.03 -15.17 -2.18
C GLU A 53 2.01 -15.45 -3.28
N GLY A 54 1.96 -14.62 -4.33
CA GLY A 54 1.15 -14.87 -5.52
C GLY A 54 -0.33 -15.12 -5.22
N LYS A 55 -0.86 -14.51 -4.13
CA LYS A 55 -2.17 -14.86 -3.56
C LYS A 55 -3.33 -14.71 -4.55
N TYR A 56 -3.19 -13.81 -5.53
CA TYR A 56 -4.18 -13.58 -6.57
C TYR A 56 -3.51 -13.43 -7.94
N ASN A 57 -4.09 -14.04 -8.97
CA ASN A 57 -3.55 -14.04 -10.34
C ASN A 57 -3.78 -12.72 -11.11
N ASN A 58 -4.62 -11.84 -10.57
CA ASN A 58 -5.09 -10.58 -11.15
C ASN A 58 -4.51 -9.35 -10.41
N CYS A 59 -3.34 -9.52 -9.77
CA CYS A 59 -2.62 -8.45 -9.09
C CYS A 59 -1.24 -8.23 -9.72
N VAL A 60 -0.87 -6.95 -9.85
CA VAL A 60 0.52 -6.54 -10.14
C VAL A 60 0.98 -5.63 -9.01
N TYR A 61 2.09 -5.96 -8.35
CA TYR A 61 2.67 -5.16 -7.28
C TYR A 61 3.96 -4.48 -7.73
N LEU A 62 4.09 -3.19 -7.45
CA LEU A 62 5.21 -2.36 -7.88
C LEU A 62 5.92 -1.75 -6.66
N PRO A 63 7.27 -1.77 -6.62
CA PRO A 63 8.05 -1.35 -5.45
C PRO A 63 8.25 0.18 -5.41
N TYR A 64 7.17 0.96 -5.59
CA TYR A 64 7.20 2.41 -5.69
C TYR A 64 6.27 3.07 -4.68
N ALA A 65 6.65 4.27 -4.22
CA ALA A 65 5.72 5.18 -3.56
C ALA A 65 5.04 6.05 -4.63
N ILE A 66 3.80 6.44 -4.37
CA ILE A 66 3.03 7.37 -5.22
C ILE A 66 2.99 8.76 -4.58
N GLY A 67 3.10 9.80 -5.40
CA GLY A 67 3.04 11.19 -4.94
C GLY A 67 3.38 12.20 -6.03
N ASP A 68 4.17 13.22 -5.71
CA ASP A 68 4.31 14.46 -6.47
C ASP A 68 5.31 14.43 -7.65
N GLY A 69 5.91 13.27 -7.96
CA GLY A 69 6.94 13.16 -9.00
C GLY A 69 8.37 13.40 -8.50
N ASN A 70 8.55 13.97 -7.30
CA ASN A 70 9.85 14.34 -6.77
C ASN A 70 10.46 13.25 -5.88
N THR A 71 11.75 13.38 -5.58
CA THR A 71 12.43 12.53 -4.61
C THR A 71 12.30 13.11 -3.21
N HIS A 72 11.80 12.31 -2.29
CA HIS A 72 11.65 12.67 -0.87
C HIS A 72 12.30 11.62 0.04
N ILE A 73 12.52 11.98 1.30
CA ILE A 73 12.87 11.01 2.33
C ILE A 73 11.59 10.39 2.87
N LEU A 74 11.39 9.11 2.59
CA LEU A 74 10.33 8.30 3.19
C LEU A 74 10.88 7.66 4.47
N ASN A 75 10.29 8.01 5.60
CA ASN A 75 10.56 7.36 6.89
C ASN A 75 9.72 6.07 6.96
N GLN A 76 10.39 4.96 7.22
CA GLN A 76 9.78 3.67 7.50
C GLN A 76 9.88 3.42 9.00
N TYR A 77 8.77 3.02 9.58
CA TYR A 77 8.63 2.90 11.02
C TYR A 77 8.59 1.45 11.46
N LYS A 78 8.74 1.23 12.76
CA LYS A 78 8.75 -0.11 13.37
C LYS A 78 7.49 -0.90 13.06
N TYR A 79 6.33 -0.25 13.04
CA TYR A 79 5.12 -0.86 12.49
C TYR A 79 5.16 -0.79 10.97
N SER A 80 5.18 -1.94 10.31
CA SER A 80 5.39 -2.04 8.85
C SER A 80 4.30 -1.35 8.03
N GLY A 81 3.10 -1.20 8.59
CA GLY A 81 2.00 -0.45 7.96
C GLY A 81 2.19 1.06 7.95
N LEU A 82 3.20 1.58 8.66
CA LEU A 82 3.45 3.02 8.74
C LEU A 82 4.72 3.39 7.94
N ALA A 83 4.51 4.19 6.90
CA ALA A 83 5.55 4.91 6.19
C ALA A 83 5.09 6.34 5.90
N SER A 84 5.94 7.34 6.10
CA SER A 84 5.57 8.75 5.92
C SER A 84 6.76 9.64 5.60
N LEU A 85 6.54 10.71 4.83
CA LEU A 85 7.53 11.75 4.61
C LEU A 85 7.81 12.56 5.89
N PHE A 86 6.85 12.59 6.81
CA PHE A 86 6.90 13.38 8.04
C PHE A 86 7.03 12.47 9.27
N PRO A 87 7.66 12.95 10.35
CA PRO A 87 7.52 12.33 11.67
C PRO A 87 6.06 12.36 12.13
N PRO A 88 5.58 11.35 12.87
CA PRO A 88 4.26 11.39 13.47
C PRO A 88 4.19 12.51 14.51
N ASP A 89 3.05 13.21 14.55
CA ASP A 89 2.75 14.10 15.67
C ASP A 89 2.42 13.25 16.91
N ILE A 90 3.35 13.25 17.87
CA ILE A 90 3.27 12.44 19.08
C ILE A 90 2.05 12.80 19.93
N ALA A 91 1.60 14.06 19.92
CA ALA A 91 0.41 14.47 20.66
C ALA A 91 -0.83 13.76 20.10
N THR A 92 -1.01 13.79 18.78
CA THR A 92 -2.09 13.07 18.08
C THR A 92 -1.96 11.56 18.24
N PHE A 93 -0.76 11.01 18.10
CA PHE A 93 -0.52 9.57 18.16
C PHE A 93 -0.86 8.98 19.54
N ASN A 94 -0.62 9.75 20.60
CA ASN A 94 -0.91 9.35 21.98
C ASN A 94 -2.39 9.36 22.36
N LEU A 95 -3.27 9.94 21.52
CA LEU A 95 -4.73 9.90 21.71
C LEU A 95 -5.32 8.51 21.40
N SER A 96 -4.60 7.71 20.62
CA SER A 96 -5.04 6.39 20.19
C SER A 96 -4.32 5.26 20.93
N HIS A 97 -5.09 4.41 21.61
CA HIS A 97 -4.56 3.31 22.43
C HIS A 97 -3.70 2.30 21.64
N ILE A 98 -4.00 2.07 20.35
CA ILE A 98 -3.29 1.10 19.49
C ILE A 98 -1.83 1.50 19.29
N TYR A 99 -1.60 2.80 19.21
CA TYR A 99 -0.35 3.37 18.77
C TYR A 99 0.59 3.67 19.94
N ARG A 100 0.03 3.89 21.14
CA ARG A 100 0.77 4.27 22.36
C ARG A 100 1.62 3.14 22.95
N GLU A 101 1.17 1.89 22.89
CA GLU A 101 1.82 0.77 23.60
C GLU A 101 2.99 0.14 22.83
N GLN A 102 3.07 0.29 21.51
CA GLN A 102 4.02 -0.46 20.68
C GLN A 102 5.25 0.33 20.23
N ARG A 103 5.34 1.63 20.56
CA ARG A 103 6.33 2.55 19.99
C ARG A 103 6.45 2.41 18.47
N SER A 104 5.31 2.26 17.81
CA SER A 104 5.23 2.05 16.36
C SER A 104 5.78 3.21 15.54
N TRP A 105 6.05 4.36 16.19
CA TRP A 105 6.63 5.58 15.61
C TRP A 105 8.16 5.63 15.59
N GLU A 106 8.87 4.60 16.07
CA GLU A 106 10.34 4.55 15.94
C GLU A 106 10.73 4.37 14.47
N ILE A 107 11.54 5.29 13.93
CA ILE A 107 12.05 5.20 12.55
C ILE A 107 13.12 4.11 12.51
N ILE A 108 12.87 3.07 11.73
CA ILE A 108 13.83 1.96 11.52
C ILE A 108 14.66 2.16 10.25
N LYS A 109 14.16 2.94 9.29
CA LYS A 109 14.84 3.20 8.02
C LYS A 109 14.38 4.51 7.40
N LYS A 110 15.34 5.22 6.79
CA LYS A 110 15.08 6.36 5.91
C LYS A 110 15.45 5.96 4.49
N GLN A 111 14.55 6.17 3.55
CA GLN A 111 14.76 5.80 2.15
C GLN A 111 14.50 7.02 1.27
N ALA A 112 15.47 7.41 0.44
CA ALA A 112 15.21 8.30 -0.68
C ALA A 112 14.29 7.58 -1.66
N SER A 113 13.09 8.11 -1.85
CA SER A 113 12.04 7.50 -2.68
C SER A 113 11.57 8.53 -3.68
N LYS A 114 11.65 8.17 -4.97
CA LYS A 114 10.96 8.92 -6.01
C LYS A 114 9.47 8.59 -5.90
N LEU A 115 8.68 9.63 -5.66
CA LEU A 115 7.23 9.51 -5.59
C LEU A 115 6.71 9.55 -7.02
N ASN A 116 6.28 8.42 -7.56
CA ASN A 116 5.80 8.39 -8.93
C ASN A 116 4.39 9.00 -9.00
N GLY A 117 4.12 9.81 -10.02
CA GLY A 117 2.75 10.15 -10.35
C GLY A 117 2.02 8.90 -10.84
N LEU A 118 0.72 8.83 -10.58
CA LEU A 118 -0.13 7.85 -11.26
C LEU A 118 -0.09 8.17 -12.75
N MET A 119 0.52 7.31 -13.56
CA MET A 119 0.44 7.46 -15.01
C MET A 119 -1.01 7.33 -15.42
N THR A 120 -1.55 8.36 -16.08
CA THR A 120 -2.79 8.24 -16.83
C THR A 120 -2.49 7.32 -18.01
N SER A 121 -3.19 6.19 -18.14
CA SER A 121 -3.06 5.38 -19.35
C SER A 121 -3.54 6.22 -20.54
N THR A 122 -2.62 6.55 -21.45
CA THR A 122 -3.02 6.85 -22.82
C THR A 122 -3.67 5.58 -23.36
N THR A 123 -4.89 5.74 -23.83
CA THR A 123 -5.80 4.69 -24.30
C THR A 123 -5.21 3.94 -25.49
#